data_AF-A0A378W1N8-F1
#
_entry.id   AF-A0A378W1N8-F1
#
_cell.length_a   1.000
_cell.length_b   1.000
_cell.length_c   1.000
_cell.angle_alpha   90.00
_cell.angle_beta   90.00
_cell.angle_gamma   90.00
#
_symmetry.space_group_name_H-M   'P 1'
#
loop_
_entity.id
_entity.type
_entity.pdbx_description
1 polymer ?
#
loop_
_entity_poly.entity_id
_entity_poly.type
_entity_poly.pdbx_seq_one_letter_code
_entity_poly.pdbx_strand_id
1 'polypeptide(L)'
;MESIPEIDRIQKIAARLGKTAPVSLRVNPDVDAKTHPYISTGLKANKFGIAYADALEAYRHAAQQPNLKIIGIDCHIGSQLTDLSPLVEACERILILVDALAAEGIVLEHLDLGGGVGIVYKDEGVPDLGAYARAVQKLMGHAV
;
A
#
# COMPACT_ATOMS: atom_id res chain seq x y z
N MET A 1 6.21 -0.22 -7.05
CA MET A 1 6.54 -1.52 -7.67
C MET A 1 5.57 -2.56 -7.17
N GLU A 2 5.11 -3.46 -8.03
CA GLU A 2 4.04 -4.42 -7.76
C GLU A 2 4.51 -5.88 -7.84
N SER A 3 5.78 -6.15 -8.16
CA SER A 3 6.30 -7.53 -8.26
C SER A 3 7.82 -7.61 -8.10
N ILE A 4 8.33 -8.77 -7.67
CA ILE A 4 9.77 -9.03 -7.56
C ILE A 4 10.52 -8.83 -8.91
N PRO A 5 10.02 -9.32 -10.06
CA PRO A 5 10.66 -9.06 -11.34
C PRO A 5 10.78 -7.56 -11.69
N GLU A 6 9.85 -6.73 -11.21
CA GLU A 6 9.92 -5.28 -11.40
C GLU A 6 11.05 -4.66 -10.57
N ILE A 7 11.26 -5.13 -9.33
CA ILE A 7 12.39 -4.75 -8.47
C ILE A 7 13.72 -4.98 -9.20
N ASP A 8 13.91 -6.19 -9.73
CA ASP A 8 15.13 -6.56 -10.46
C ASP A 8 15.34 -5.70 -11.71
N ARG A 9 14.24 -5.38 -12.41
CA ARG A 9 14.27 -4.58 -13.63
C ARG A 9 14.66 -3.13 -13.32
N ILE A 10 14.08 -2.53 -12.29
CA ILE A 10 14.38 -1.15 -11.90
C ILE A 10 15.81 -1.05 -11.36
N GLN A 11 16.26 -1.99 -10.53
CA GLN A 11 17.64 -2.07 -10.08
C GLN A 11 18.62 -2.06 -11.27
N LYS A 12 18.41 -2.91 -12.28
CA LYS A 12 19.28 -2.97 -13.47
C LYS A 12 19.32 -1.65 -14.24
N ILE A 13 18.17 -0.98 -14.39
CA ILE A 13 18.10 0.31 -15.09
C ILE A 13 18.79 1.41 -14.26
N ALA A 14 18.54 1.48 -12.96
CA ALA A 14 19.15 2.44 -12.06
C ALA A 14 20.68 2.28 -12.03
N ALA A 15 21.17 1.05 -11.97
CA ALA A 15 22.59 0.72 -12.06
C ALA A 15 23.20 1.19 -13.40
N ARG A 16 22.54 0.91 -14.53
CA ARG A 16 23.00 1.36 -15.86
C ARG A 16 23.09 2.89 -15.95
N LEU A 17 22.23 3.61 -15.24
CA LEU A 17 22.21 5.07 -15.21
C LEU A 17 23.12 5.67 -14.13
N GLY A 18 23.76 4.84 -13.29
CA GLY A 18 24.57 5.31 -12.16
C GLY A 18 23.75 6.11 -11.14
N LYS A 19 22.49 5.73 -10.92
CA LYS A 19 21.57 6.40 -9.99
C LYS A 19 21.10 5.44 -8.90
N THR A 20 20.59 6.02 -7.81
CA THR A 20 19.80 5.31 -6.82
C THR A 20 18.34 5.71 -7.01
N ALA A 21 17.47 4.75 -7.30
CA ALA A 21 16.06 4.98 -7.53
C ALA A 21 15.30 4.98 -6.19
N PRO A 22 14.63 6.08 -5.80
CA PRO A 22 13.67 6.04 -4.71
C PRO A 22 12.46 5.21 -5.14
N VAL A 23 12.07 4.24 -4.33
CA VAL A 23 10.99 3.30 -4.65
C VAL A 23 10.05 3.07 -3.47
N SER A 24 8.78 2.82 -3.81
CA SER A 24 7.75 2.28 -2.92
C SER A 24 7.26 0.95 -3.47
N LEU A 25 6.85 0.02 -2.60
CA LEU A 25 6.24 -1.24 -3.01
C LEU A 25 4.74 -1.16 -2.71
N ARG A 26 3.93 -1.48 -3.71
CA ARG A 26 2.49 -1.61 -3.53
C ARG A 26 2.20 -3.00 -2.96
N VAL A 27 1.54 -3.02 -1.82
CA VAL A 27 1.10 -4.22 -1.14
C VAL A 27 -0.41 -4.35 -1.26
N ASN A 28 -0.87 -5.55 -1.54
CA ASN A 28 -2.26 -5.91 -1.47
C ASN A 28 -2.57 -6.37 -0.02
N PRO A 29 -3.33 -5.59 0.78
CA PRO A 29 -3.52 -5.86 2.20
C PRO A 29 -4.47 -7.03 2.50
N ASP A 30 -5.05 -7.67 1.48
CA ASP A 30 -6.02 -8.76 1.62
C ASP A 30 -7.25 -8.34 2.44
N VAL A 31 -7.82 -7.19 2.05
CA VAL A 31 -9.02 -6.59 2.64
C VAL A 31 -10.13 -6.59 1.60
N ASP A 32 -11.30 -7.10 1.98
CA ASP A 32 -12.49 -7.05 1.13
C ASP A 32 -13.05 -5.63 1.14
N ALA A 33 -12.89 -4.94 0.00
CA ALA A 33 -13.39 -3.59 -0.20
C ALA A 33 -14.93 -3.52 -0.26
N LYS A 34 -15.67 -4.64 -0.20
CA LYS A 34 -17.15 -4.74 -0.24
C LYS A 34 -17.79 -3.92 -1.36
N THR A 35 -17.05 -3.72 -2.44
CA THR A 35 -17.45 -3.00 -3.65
C THR A 35 -17.67 -3.97 -4.80
N HIS A 36 -18.06 -3.48 -5.97
CA HIS A 36 -18.32 -4.34 -7.12
C HIS A 36 -17.08 -5.20 -7.46
N PRO A 37 -17.22 -6.52 -7.71
CA PRO A 37 -16.07 -7.44 -7.88
C PRO A 37 -15.02 -7.00 -8.91
N TYR A 38 -15.43 -6.34 -10.00
CA TYR A 38 -14.51 -5.83 -11.04
C TYR A 38 -13.66 -4.62 -10.63
N ILE A 39 -13.99 -3.93 -9.53
CA ILE A 39 -13.24 -2.76 -9.02
C ILE A 39 -12.70 -2.96 -7.61
N SER A 40 -12.85 -4.16 -7.04
CA SER A 40 -12.17 -4.58 -5.83
C SER A 40 -10.74 -5.00 -6.18
N THR A 41 -9.73 -4.24 -5.76
CA THR A 41 -8.31 -4.55 -6.00
C THR A 41 -7.63 -5.14 -4.77
N GLY A 42 -8.31 -5.20 -3.62
CA GLY A 42 -7.78 -5.65 -2.32
C GLY A 42 -7.88 -7.15 -2.01
N LEU A 43 -8.44 -7.99 -2.90
CA LEU A 43 -8.50 -9.45 -2.71
C LEU A 43 -7.26 -10.16 -3.29
N LYS A 44 -6.82 -11.28 -2.69
CA LYS A 44 -5.70 -12.13 -3.15
C LYS A 44 -5.74 -12.55 -4.63
N ALA A 45 -6.92 -12.55 -5.25
CA ALA A 45 -7.09 -12.88 -6.67
C ALA A 45 -6.68 -11.75 -7.63
N ASN A 46 -6.37 -10.56 -7.12
CA ASN A 46 -6.07 -9.40 -7.95
C ASN A 46 -4.61 -9.33 -8.38
N LYS A 47 -4.40 -8.93 -9.63
CA LYS A 47 -3.09 -8.78 -10.29
C LYS A 47 -2.24 -7.60 -9.79
N PHE A 48 -2.72 -6.88 -8.79
CA PHE A 48 -2.17 -5.59 -8.37
C PHE A 48 -1.50 -5.70 -7.01
N GLY A 49 -0.30 -5.11 -6.91
CA GLY A 49 0.54 -5.19 -5.73
C GLY A 49 1.07 -6.59 -5.42
N ILE A 50 2.01 -6.63 -4.49
CA ILE A 50 2.58 -7.85 -3.92
C ILE A 50 1.60 -8.34 -2.84
N ALA A 51 1.32 -9.64 -2.80
CA ALA A 51 0.45 -10.20 -1.77
C ALA A 51 1.02 -9.93 -0.37
N TYR A 52 0.16 -9.62 0.60
CA TYR A 52 0.59 -9.28 1.97
C TYR A 52 1.58 -10.30 2.57
N ALA A 53 1.33 -11.59 2.36
CA ALA A 53 2.17 -12.68 2.86
C ALA A 53 3.60 -12.68 2.27
N ASP A 54 3.76 -12.16 1.05
CA ASP A 54 5.03 -12.11 0.33
C ASP A 54 5.73 -10.74 0.48
N ALA A 55 5.03 -9.75 1.03
CA ALA A 55 5.49 -8.37 1.06
C ALA A 55 6.78 -8.20 1.86
N LEU A 56 6.88 -8.80 3.05
CA LEU A 56 8.08 -8.71 3.89
C LEU A 56 9.32 -9.22 3.15
N GLU A 57 9.21 -10.35 2.47
CA GLU A 57 10.33 -10.91 1.69
C GLU A 57 10.66 -10.05 0.46
N ALA A 58 9.65 -9.47 -0.19
CA ALA A 58 9.90 -8.53 -1.29
C ALA A 58 10.64 -7.26 -0.83
N TYR A 59 10.33 -6.73 0.35
CA TYR A 59 11.07 -5.61 0.94
C TYR A 59 12.51 -5.98 1.29
N ARG A 60 12.75 -7.17 1.86
CA ARG A 60 14.10 -7.68 2.10
C ARG A 60 14.90 -7.81 0.81
N HIS A 61 14.29 -8.36 -0.24
CA HIS A 61 14.90 -8.45 -1.56
C HIS A 61 15.24 -7.08 -2.13
N ALA A 62 14.32 -6.11 -2.03
CA ALA A 62 14.55 -4.73 -2.45
C ALA A 62 15.68 -4.04 -1.66
N ALA A 63 15.79 -4.30 -0.35
CA ALA A 63 16.79 -3.70 0.52
C ALA A 63 18.22 -4.17 0.20
N GLN A 64 18.35 -5.36 -0.39
CA GLN A 64 19.63 -5.89 -0.87
C GLN A 64 20.09 -5.28 -2.20
N GLN A 65 19.25 -4.49 -2.87
CA GLN A 65 19.56 -3.91 -4.18
C GLN A 65 20.32 -2.58 -4.02
N PRO A 66 21.59 -2.48 -4.47
CA PRO A 66 22.46 -1.34 -4.15
C PRO A 66 22.05 -0.02 -4.83
N ASN A 67 21.20 -0.07 -5.86
CA ASN A 67 20.72 1.10 -6.59
C ASN A 67 19.25 1.41 -6.28
N LEU A 68 18.67 0.82 -5.24
CA LEU A 68 17.32 1.15 -4.78
C LEU A 68 17.40 1.82 -3.40
N LYS A 69 16.55 2.82 -3.19
CA LYS A 69 16.26 3.38 -1.88
C LYS A 69 14.78 3.17 -1.60
N ILE A 70 14.46 2.25 -0.69
CA ILE A 70 13.09 2.04 -0.24
C ILE A 70 12.68 3.26 0.59
N ILE A 71 11.61 3.93 0.18
CA ILE A 71 11.13 5.16 0.85
C ILE A 71 9.68 5.07 1.28
N GLY A 72 8.91 4.05 0.86
CA GLY A 72 7.51 3.95 1.25
C GLY A 72 6.86 2.61 0.95
N ILE A 73 5.59 2.57 1.32
CA ILE A 73 4.64 1.50 1.05
C ILE A 73 3.35 2.08 0.47
N ASP A 74 2.82 1.44 -0.57
CA ASP A 74 1.56 1.83 -1.18
C ASP A 74 0.51 0.73 -0.97
N CYS A 75 -0.75 1.09 -0.84
CA CYS A 75 -1.86 0.17 -1.00
C CYS A 75 -3.01 0.86 -1.75
N HIS A 76 -3.86 0.07 -2.41
CA HIS A 76 -5.10 0.59 -3.00
C HIS A 76 -6.06 -0.57 -3.15
N ILE A 77 -7.19 -0.49 -2.45
CA ILE A 77 -8.12 -1.61 -2.26
C ILE A 77 -9.33 -1.58 -3.20
N GLY A 78 -9.58 -0.44 -3.86
CA GLY A 78 -10.63 -0.34 -4.86
C GLY A 78 -11.10 1.10 -5.09
N SER A 79 -12.16 1.23 -5.88
CA SER A 79 -12.76 2.52 -6.23
C SER A 79 -14.23 2.59 -5.83
N GLN A 80 -14.78 3.80 -5.82
CA GLN A 80 -16.19 4.09 -5.54
C GLN A 80 -16.67 3.56 -4.18
N LEU A 81 -15.82 3.70 -3.16
CA LEU A 81 -16.12 3.31 -1.77
C LEU A 81 -16.91 4.42 -1.08
N THR A 82 -18.18 4.15 -0.80
CA THR A 82 -19.03 5.04 0.00
C THR A 82 -18.98 4.72 1.50
N ASP A 83 -18.75 3.45 1.84
CA ASP A 83 -18.26 3.02 3.14
C ASP A 83 -16.72 3.05 3.15
N LEU A 84 -16.15 3.85 4.05
CA LEU A 84 -14.70 4.02 4.17
C LEU A 84 -14.08 3.10 5.23
N SER A 85 -14.87 2.26 5.91
CA SER A 85 -14.35 1.29 6.88
C SER A 85 -13.30 0.33 6.30
N PRO A 86 -13.38 -0.15 5.03
CA PRO A 86 -12.34 -0.99 4.46
C PRO A 86 -11.00 -0.28 4.25
N LEU A 87 -11.01 1.05 4.01
CA LEU A 87 -9.75 1.82 3.89
C LEU A 87 -9.05 1.93 5.25
N VAL A 88 -9.82 2.05 6.33
CA VAL A 88 -9.27 2.06 7.70
C VAL A 88 -8.68 0.69 8.03
N GLU A 89 -9.39 -0.40 7.73
CA GLU A 89 -8.89 -1.78 7.90
C GLU A 89 -7.60 -2.03 7.10
N ALA A 90 -7.54 -1.54 5.86
CA ALA A 90 -6.32 -1.61 5.05
C ALA A 90 -5.15 -0.86 5.70
N CYS A 91 -5.40 0.33 6.25
CA CYS A 91 -4.38 1.10 6.96
C CYS A 91 -3.85 0.34 8.19
N GLU A 92 -4.72 -0.27 8.99
CA GLU A 92 -4.32 -1.09 10.15
C GLU A 92 -3.39 -2.23 9.74
N ARG A 93 -3.73 -2.96 8.68
CA ARG A 93 -2.91 -4.07 8.19
C ARG A 93 -1.57 -3.58 7.65
N ILE A 94 -1.55 -2.49 6.90
CA ILE A 94 -0.30 -1.91 6.39
C ILE A 94 0.61 -1.48 7.55
N LEU A 95 0.07 -0.87 8.61
CA LEU A 95 0.87 -0.46 9.77
C LEU A 95 1.55 -1.63 10.48
N ILE A 96 0.89 -2.79 10.59
CA ILE A 96 1.52 -4.01 11.12
C ILE A 96 2.75 -4.41 10.29
N LEU A 97 2.66 -4.30 8.96
CA LEU A 97 3.80 -4.56 8.08
C LEU A 97 4.88 -3.50 8.22
N VAL A 98 4.51 -2.22 8.36
CA VAL A 98 5.46 -1.12 8.61
C VAL A 98 6.27 -1.37 9.88
N ASP A 99 5.61 -1.80 10.97
CA ASP A 99 6.29 -2.15 12.23
C ASP A 99 7.27 -3.32 12.05
N ALA A 100 6.87 -4.35 11.29
CA ALA A 100 7.73 -5.49 10.97
C ALA A 100 8.95 -5.08 10.13
N LEU A 101 8.78 -4.17 9.16
CA LEU A 101 9.86 -3.62 8.35
C LEU A 101 10.82 -2.78 9.19
N ALA A 102 10.30 -1.94 10.08
CA ALA A 102 11.10 -1.12 10.98
C ALA A 102 11.94 -1.99 11.94
N ALA A 103 11.40 -3.11 12.42
CA ALA A 103 12.13 -4.08 13.24
C ALA A 103 13.34 -4.70 12.50
N GLU A 104 13.33 -4.73 11.16
CA GLU A 104 14.44 -5.16 10.31
C GLU A 104 15.33 -4.00 9.83
N GLY A 105 15.10 -2.79 10.32
CA GLY A 105 15.85 -1.59 9.95
C GLY A 105 15.41 -0.94 8.64
N ILE A 106 14.29 -1.39 8.04
CA ILE A 106 13.69 -0.78 6.85
C ILE A 106 12.68 0.28 7.32
N VAL A 107 13.17 1.48 7.58
CA VAL A 107 12.34 2.61 8.01
C VAL A 107 11.81 3.36 6.80
N LEU A 108 10.49 3.46 6.70
CA LEU A 108 9.80 4.12 5.59
C LEU A 108 9.59 5.60 5.87
N GLU A 109 9.63 6.42 4.81
CA GLU A 109 9.40 7.87 4.88
C GLU A 109 7.93 8.23 4.65
N HIS A 110 7.17 7.38 3.95
CA HIS A 110 5.75 7.58 3.70
C HIS A 110 4.96 6.27 3.59
N LEU A 111 3.66 6.41 3.80
CA LEU A 111 2.64 5.39 3.58
C LEU A 111 1.56 6.03 2.68
N ASP A 112 1.27 5.40 1.55
CA ASP A 112 0.23 5.82 0.60
C ASP A 112 -0.96 4.83 0.64
N LEU A 113 -2.14 5.29 1.07
CA LEU A 113 -3.38 4.50 1.09
C LEU A 113 -4.11 4.49 -0.26
N GLY A 114 -3.58 5.21 -1.25
CA GLY A 114 -4.18 5.40 -2.55
C GLY A 114 -5.46 6.24 -2.51
N GLY A 115 -6.20 6.19 -3.62
CA GLY A 115 -7.54 6.74 -3.72
C GLY A 115 -8.61 5.72 -3.35
N GLY A 116 -9.84 5.98 -3.77
CA GLY A 116 -10.93 5.01 -3.71
C GLY A 116 -12.23 5.55 -3.13
N VAL A 117 -12.17 6.70 -2.44
CA VAL A 117 -13.36 7.41 -1.95
C VAL A 117 -14.32 7.68 -3.12
N GLY A 118 -15.54 7.19 -2.99
CA GLY A 118 -16.60 7.37 -3.98
C GLY A 118 -17.33 8.70 -3.85
N ILE A 119 -18.22 8.94 -4.81
CA ILE A 119 -19.21 10.01 -4.77
C ILE A 119 -20.62 9.43 -4.76
N VAL A 120 -21.63 10.21 -4.37
CA VAL A 120 -23.02 9.77 -4.47
C VAL A 120 -23.48 9.91 -5.92
N TYR A 121 -23.80 8.79 -6.57
CA TYR A 121 -24.31 8.76 -7.94
C TYR A 121 -25.83 8.69 -7.98
N LYS A 122 -26.44 8.04 -7.00
CA LYS A 122 -27.88 7.84 -6.85
C LYS A 122 -28.27 8.09 -5.39
N ASP A 123 -28.52 7.00 -4.67
CA ASP A 123 -29.11 7.00 -3.33
C ASP A 123 -28.09 6.50 -2.28
N GLU A 124 -26.79 6.48 -2.62
CA GLU A 124 -25.75 6.06 -1.69
C GLU A 124 -25.50 7.08 -0.57
N GLY A 125 -24.95 6.62 0.55
CA GLY A 125 -24.49 7.51 1.61
C GLY A 125 -23.29 8.36 1.18
N VAL A 126 -23.26 9.63 1.60
CA VAL A 126 -22.10 10.50 1.42
C VAL A 126 -20.95 9.97 2.29
N PRO A 127 -19.77 9.69 1.73
CA PRO A 127 -18.63 9.25 2.53
C PRO A 127 -18.21 10.33 3.52
N ASP A 128 -18.10 9.98 4.81
CA ASP A 128 -17.62 10.88 5.85
C ASP A 128 -16.09 10.95 5.86
N LEU A 129 -15.54 11.84 5.03
CA LEU A 129 -14.10 12.12 4.95
C LEU A 129 -13.51 12.57 6.29
N GLY A 130 -14.29 13.27 7.13
CA GLY A 130 -13.83 13.75 8.42
C GLY A 130 -13.64 12.59 9.40
N ALA A 131 -14.59 11.65 9.44
CA ALA A 131 -14.47 10.43 10.24
C ALA A 131 -13.31 9.57 9.76
N TYR A 132 -13.15 9.40 8.44
CA TYR A 132 -12.03 8.66 7.86
C TYR A 132 -10.68 9.28 8.25
N ALA A 133 -10.51 10.59 8.06
CA ALA A 133 -9.26 11.27 8.42
C ALA A 133 -8.92 11.13 9.90
N ARG A 134 -9.90 11.25 10.81
CA ARG A 134 -9.69 11.06 12.25
C ARG A 134 -9.29 9.62 12.59
N ALA A 135 -9.90 8.63 11.94
CA ALA A 135 -9.57 7.23 12.15
C ALA A 135 -8.11 6.94 11.73
N VAL A 136 -7.72 7.36 10.52
CA VAL A 136 -6.35 7.21 10.03
C VAL A 136 -5.36 7.97 10.91
N GLN A 137 -5.65 9.22 11.29
CA GLN A 137 -4.77 9.99 12.16
C GLN A 137 -4.55 9.30 13.52
N LYS A 138 -5.61 8.71 14.10
CA LYS A 138 -5.49 7.94 15.34
C LYS A 138 -4.58 6.73 15.18
N LEU A 139 -4.66 6.02 14.06
CA LEU A 139 -3.79 4.88 13.77
C LEU A 139 -2.32 5.32 13.62
N MET A 140 -2.08 6.34 12.81
CA MET A 140 -0.73 6.89 12.56
C MET A 140 -0.09 7.48 13.82
N GLY A 141 -0.88 8.06 14.73
CA GLY A 141 -0.39 8.67 15.97
C GLY A 141 0.13 7.67 17.02
N HIS A 142 -0.06 6.37 16.81
CA HIS A 142 0.56 5.31 17.64
C HIS A 142 1.84 4.73 17.00
N ALA A 143 2.17 5.15 15.77
CA ALA A 143 3.26 4.58 14.96
C ALA A 143 4.49 5.51 14.83
N VAL A 144 4.62 6.51 15.71
CA VAL A 144 5.78 7.45 15.77
C VAL A 144 6.22 7.67 17.20
#